data_AF-A0A1B7UVC7-F1
#
_entry.id   AF-A0A1B7UVC7-F1
#
_cell.length_a   1.000
_cell.length_b   1.000
_cell.length_c   1.000
_cell.angle_alpha   90.00
_cell.angle_beta   90.00
_cell.angle_gamma   90.00
#
_symmetry.space_group_name_H-M   'P 1'
#
loop_
_entity.id
_entity.type
_entity.pdbx_description
1 polymer ?
#
loop_
_entity_poly.entity_id
_entity_poly.type
_entity_poly.pdbx_seq_one_letter_code
_entity_poly.pdbx_strand_id
1 'polypeptide(L)' 'MTLTEILPSLQKLSHREKIQAIQFLAIELAKEEQDSGVIENGKTYEVWSPYDAFSAEKVLTDMLEQHLLQKETK' A
#
# COMPACT_ATOMS: atom_id res chain seq x y z
N MET A 1 18.22 -19.31 -2.11
CA MET A 1 17.60 -20.58 -1.71
C MET A 1 16.19 -20.61 -2.27
N THR A 2 15.74 -21.78 -2.71
CA THR A 2 14.36 -21.98 -3.16
C THR A 2 13.53 -22.65 -2.08
N LEU A 3 12.21 -22.46 -2.11
CA LEU A 3 11.30 -23.12 -1.17
C LEU A 3 11.44 -24.66 -1.23
N THR A 4 11.67 -25.20 -2.42
CA THR A 4 11.86 -26.64 -2.65
C THR A 4 13.08 -27.21 -1.95
N GLU A 5 14.14 -26.41 -1.73
CA GLU A 5 15.33 -26.82 -0.98
C GLU A 5 15.09 -26.87 0.53
N ILE A 6 14.15 -26.05 1.05
CA ILE A 6 13.93 -25.85 2.49
C ILE A 6 12.82 -26.76 3.03
N LEU A 7 11.84 -27.12 2.21
CA LEU A 7 10.71 -27.97 2.58
C LEU A 7 11.10 -29.30 3.28
N PRO A 8 12.11 -30.06 2.81
CA PRO A 8 12.52 -31.30 3.47
C PRO A 8 13.03 -31.08 4.89
N SER A 9 13.68 -29.95 5.15
CA SER A 9 14.17 -29.58 6.49
C SER A 9 13.03 -29.15 7.40
N LEU A 10 12.07 -28.39 6.87
CA LEU A 10 10.86 -27.99 7.61
C LEU A 10 10.00 -29.20 8.04
N GLN A 11 9.97 -30.26 7.21
CA GLN A 11 9.22 -31.48 7.52
C GLN A 11 9.81 -32.25 8.71
N LYS A 12 11.14 -32.19 8.91
CA LYS A 12 11.86 -32.86 10.02
C LYS A 12 11.66 -32.20 11.38
N LEU A 13 11.17 -30.96 11.41
CA LEU A 13 10.90 -30.24 12.65
C LEU A 13 9.81 -30.92 13.48
N SER A 14 9.93 -30.81 14.80
CA SER A 14 8.86 -31.21 15.72
C SER A 14 7.60 -30.36 15.51
N HIS A 15 6.45 -30.83 16.00
CA HIS A 15 5.18 -30.09 15.88
C HIS A 15 5.27 -28.67 16.46
N ARG A 16 5.97 -28.50 17.59
CA ARG A 16 6.17 -27.18 18.22
C ARG A 16 7.03 -26.25 17.35
N GLU A 17 8.12 -26.76 16.80
CA GLU A 17 9.02 -25.99 15.94
C GLU A 17 8.35 -25.58 14.63
N LYS A 18 7.46 -26.42 14.08
CA LYS A 18 6.64 -26.07 12.92
C LYS A 18 5.72 -24.88 13.21
N ILE A 19 5.08 -24.86 14.37
CA ILE A 19 4.25 -23.72 14.80
C ILE A 19 5.11 -22.46 14.95
N GLN A 20 6.31 -22.57 15.55
CA GLN A 20 7.24 -21.44 15.67
C GLN A 20 7.69 -20.91 14.32
N ALA A 21 7.99 -21.80 13.35
CA ALA A 21 8.34 -21.40 11.99
C ALA A 21 7.20 -20.64 11.29
N ILE A 22 5.95 -21.10 11.46
CA ILE A 22 4.77 -20.39 10.93
C ILE A 22 4.63 -19.00 11.56
N GLN A 23 4.77 -18.89 12.89
CA GLN A 23 4.69 -17.60 13.59
C GLN A 23 5.80 -16.64 13.14
N PHE A 24 7.02 -17.15 13.00
CA PHE A 24 8.15 -16.37 12.51
C PHE A 24 7.87 -15.83 11.10
N LEU A 25 7.45 -16.69 10.17
CA LEU A 25 7.12 -16.29 8.80
C LEU A 25 5.95 -15.29 8.75
N ALA A 26 4.92 -15.48 9.58
CA ALA A 26 3.80 -14.55 9.65
C ALA A 26 4.23 -13.14 10.13
N ILE A 27 5.14 -13.08 11.11
CA ILE A 27 5.71 -11.80 11.58
C ILE A 27 6.57 -11.15 10.50
N GLU A 28 7.39 -11.93 9.79
CA GLU A 28 8.28 -11.38 8.77
C GLU A 28 7.51 -10.83 7.57
N LEU A 29 6.47 -11.54 7.12
CA LEU A 29 5.56 -11.05 6.08
C LEU A 29 4.85 -9.77 6.52
N ALA A 30 4.38 -9.71 7.77
CA ALA A 30 3.75 -8.50 8.29
C ALA A 30 4.72 -7.31 8.35
N LYS A 31 6.01 -7.54 8.62
CA LYS A 31 7.03 -6.48 8.58
C LYS A 31 7.33 -6.01 7.17
N GLU A 32 7.48 -6.91 6.20
CA GLU A 32 7.68 -6.54 4.80
C GLU A 32 6.50 -5.70 4.27
N GLU A 33 5.28 -6.06 4.66
CA GLU A 33 4.09 -5.25 4.33
C GLU A 33 4.11 -3.88 5.03
N GLN A 34 4.57 -3.82 6.29
CA GLN A 34 4.69 -2.54 7.00
C GLN A 34 5.78 -1.62 6.43
N ASP A 35 6.93 -2.16 6.04
CA ASP A 35 8.02 -1.38 5.42
C ASP A 35 7.62 -0.83 4.04
N SER A 36 6.61 -1.43 3.38
CA SER A 36 6.11 -0.98 2.08
C SER A 36 4.99 0.08 2.15
N GLY A 37 4.43 0.37 3.33
CA GLY A 37 3.25 1.25 3.42
C GLY A 37 2.99 1.95 4.76
N VAL A 38 3.82 1.77 5.78
CA VAL A 38 3.60 2.41 7.09
C VAL A 38 4.30 3.76 7.14
N ILE A 39 3.49 4.80 7.33
CA ILE A 39 3.93 6.13 7.73
C ILE A 39 4.62 6.01 9.09
N GLU A 40 5.93 6.18 9.11
CA GLU A 40 6.76 6.09 10.31
C GLU A 40 6.40 7.21 11.31
N ASN A 41 6.37 6.86 12.59
CA ASN A 41 6.07 7.82 13.65
C ASN A 41 7.19 8.88 13.75
N GLY A 42 6.82 10.16 13.57
CA GLY A 42 7.76 11.29 13.63
C GLY A 42 8.40 11.66 12.28
N LYS A 43 8.09 10.97 11.19
CA LYS A 43 8.49 11.42 9.85
C LYS A 43 7.45 12.37 9.24
N THR A 44 7.94 13.46 8.65
CA THR A 44 7.14 14.36 7.84
C THR A 44 7.11 13.83 6.42
N TYR A 45 5.92 13.45 5.95
CA TYR A 45 5.70 13.04 4.58
C TYR A 45 5.15 14.23 3.80
N GLU A 46 5.72 14.51 2.64
CA GLU A 46 5.19 15.49 1.72
C GLU A 46 3.83 14.99 1.24
N VAL A 47 2.75 15.63 1.70
CA VAL A 47 1.42 15.33 1.22
C VAL A 47 1.38 15.83 -0.22
N TRP A 48 1.12 14.93 -1.16
CA TRP A 48 0.72 15.27 -2.53
C TRP A 48 -0.69 15.85 -2.47
N SER A 49 -0.81 17.02 -1.83
CA SER A 49 -2.04 17.76 -1.77
C SER A 49 -2.18 18.51 -3.09
N PRO A 50 -3.39 18.62 -3.64
CA PRO A 50 -3.63 19.41 -4.84
C PRO A 50 -3.44 20.91 -4.60
N TYR A 51 -2.95 21.32 -3.42
CA TYR A 51 -2.67 22.70 -3.06
C TYR A 51 -1.73 23.37 -4.06
N ASP A 52 -0.73 22.64 -4.57
CA ASP A 52 0.19 23.10 -5.62
C ASP A 52 -0.20 22.63 -7.04
N ALA A 53 -1.31 21.90 -7.16
CA ALA A 53 -1.86 21.47 -8.44
C ALA A 53 -2.78 22.54 -9.04
N PHE A 54 -2.28 23.77 -9.16
CA PHE A 54 -3.00 24.91 -9.76
C PHE A 54 -3.57 24.60 -11.15
N SER A 55 -2.95 23.69 -11.88
CA SER A 55 -3.43 23.21 -13.17
C SER A 55 -4.70 22.35 -13.06
N ALA A 56 -4.85 21.57 -11.98
CA ALA A 56 -6.01 20.71 -11.77
C ALA A 56 -7.25 21.51 -11.35
N GLU A 57 -7.07 22.55 -10.52
CA GLU A 57 -8.17 23.45 -10.12
C GLU A 57 -8.83 24.08 -11.35
N LYS A 58 -8.03 24.72 -12.21
CA LYS A 58 -8.53 25.35 -13.43
C LYS A 58 -9.27 24.37 -14.35
N VAL A 59 -8.72 23.16 -14.54
CA VAL A 59 -9.36 22.13 -15.39
C VAL A 59 -10.72 21.71 -14.83
N LEU A 60 -10.82 21.51 -13.51
CA LEU A 60 -12.08 21.11 -12.88
C LEU A 60 -13.12 22.24 -12.92
N THR A 61 -12.69 23.49 -12.72
CA THR A 61 -13.56 24.67 -12.83
C THR A 61 -14.08 24.85 -14.27
N ASP A 62 -13.20 24.77 -15.28
CA ASP A 62 -13.58 24.86 -16.70
C ASP A 62 -14.59 23.74 -17.08
N MET A 63 -14.37 22.51 -16.60
CA MET A 63 -15.29 21.38 -16.84
C MET A 63 -16.65 21.57 -16.17
N LEU A 64 -16.68 22.13 -14.96
CA LEU A 64 -17.92 22.41 -14.24
C LEU A 64 -18.75 23.47 -14.95
N GLU A 65 -18.13 24.58 -15.38
CA GLU A 65 -18.80 25.64 -16.14
C GLU A 65 -19.38 25.11 -17.45
N GLN A 66 -18.61 24.30 -18.20
CA GLN A 66 -19.11 23.65 -19.42
C GLN A 66 -20.32 22.76 -19.15
N HIS A 67 -20.31 21.99 -18.06
CA HIS A 67 -21.43 21.14 -17.70
C HIS A 67 -22.69 21.95 -17.33
N LEU A 68 -22.53 23.05 -16.60
CA LEU A 68 -23.64 23.93 -16.25
C LEU A 68 -24.24 24.61 -17.48
N LEU A 69 -23.42 25.10 -18.40
CA LEU A 69 -23.88 25.69 -19.66
C LEU A 69 -24.64 24.69 -20.54
N GLN A 70 -24.18 23.43 -20.59
CA GLN A 70 -24.88 22.35 -21.31
C GLN A 70 -26.22 21.97 -20.66
N LYS A 71 -26.35 22.14 -19.34
CA LYS A 71 -27.59 21.90 -18.60
C LYS A 71 -28.62 23.02 -18.82
N GLU A 72 -28.18 24.26 -19.03
CA GLU A 72 -29.07 25.40 -19.32
C GLU A 72 -29.51 25.48 -20.78
N THR A 73 -28.79 24.84 -21.70
CA THR A 73 -29.12 24.78 -23.14
C THR A 73 -29.98 23.58 -23.55
N LYS A 74 -30.43 22.77 -22.59
CA LYS A 74 -31.29 21.59 -22.80
C LYS A 74 -32.59 21.71 -21.99
#